data_AF-A0A6N7I301-F1
#
_entry.id   AF-A0A6N7I301-F1
#
_cell.length_a   1.000
_cell.length_b   1.000
_cell.length_c   1.000
_cell.angle_alpha   90.00
_cell.angle_beta   90.00
_cell.angle_gamma   90.00
#
_symmetry.space_group_name_H-M   'P 1'
#
loop_
_entity.id
_entity.type
_entity.pdbx_description
1 polymer ?
#
loop_
_entity_poly.entity_id
_entity_poly.type
_entity_poly.pdbx_seq_one_letter_code
_entity_poly.pdbx_strand_id
1 'polypeptide(L)'
;MRCSKSVGGRDRIEHMDAPAETVPGRELWQLTGRELRDELHSAEQVLNRAFGRSLQVISEFLARGDTCGYSSFRRYLHDAVNLTDTDARHRITYAQALIGTRTVTGAEMPAPLAETGQAVVEGVVSPRQVEQIHNTLTDLPEWTSE
;
A
#
# COMPACT_ATOMS: atom_id res chain seq x y z
N MET A 1 -33.66 -8.36 -19.57
CA MET A 1 -34.65 -7.25 -19.45
C MET A 1 -34.36 -6.52 -18.15
N ARG A 2 -34.39 -5.18 -18.17
CA ARG A 2 -33.70 -4.25 -17.26
C ARG A 2 -34.20 -4.26 -15.81
N CYS A 3 -33.29 -4.00 -14.87
CA CYS A 3 -33.50 -3.21 -13.66
C CYS A 3 -32.18 -2.50 -13.33
N SER A 4 -32.08 -1.31 -12.75
CA SER A 4 -32.83 -0.05 -12.78
C SER A 4 -31.91 0.90 -12.00
N LYS A 5 -31.74 2.14 -12.48
CA LYS A 5 -30.91 3.17 -11.82
C LYS A 5 -31.55 3.60 -10.50
N SER A 6 -30.75 3.79 -9.46
CA SER A 6 -31.02 4.79 -8.44
C SER A 6 -29.74 5.56 -8.09
N VAL A 7 -29.88 6.87 -8.17
CA VAL A 7 -28.93 7.93 -7.86
C VAL A 7 -28.96 8.19 -6.35
N GLY A 8 -27.83 8.58 -5.76
CA GLY A 8 -27.80 9.35 -4.52
C GLY A 8 -26.66 8.97 -3.57
N GLY A 9 -25.75 9.91 -3.32
CA GLY A 9 -24.75 9.82 -2.25
C GLY A 9 -23.30 9.88 -2.70
N ARG A 10 -22.91 10.89 -3.49
CA ARG A 10 -21.50 11.32 -3.58
C ARG A 10 -21.26 12.34 -2.49
N ASP A 11 -20.87 11.88 -1.30
CA ASP A 11 -20.21 12.73 -0.32
C ASP A 11 -18.74 12.32 -0.21
N ARG A 12 -17.94 13.04 -1.00
CA ARG A 12 -16.70 13.70 -0.57
C ARG A 12 -15.66 12.84 0.14
N ILE A 13 -14.88 12.10 -0.65
CA ILE A 13 -13.47 11.86 -0.30
C ILE A 13 -12.71 13.11 -0.74
N GLU A 14 -12.57 14.09 0.15
CA GLU A 14 -11.61 15.18 -0.01
C GLU A 14 -10.71 15.23 1.23
N HIS A 15 -9.92 14.17 1.41
CA HIS A 15 -8.57 14.31 1.97
C HIS A 15 -7.60 13.62 1.01
N MET A 16 -7.47 14.26 -0.15
CA MET A 16 -6.28 14.13 -0.97
C MET A 16 -5.28 15.10 -0.35
N ASP A 17 -4.43 14.60 0.55
CA ASP A 17 -3.26 15.35 0.98
C ASP A 17 -2.50 15.76 -0.28
N ALA A 18 -2.43 17.07 -0.49
CA ALA A 18 -1.83 17.66 -1.67
C ALA A 18 -0.43 17.05 -1.89
N PRO A 19 -0.09 16.59 -3.10
CA PRO A 19 1.31 16.40 -3.43
C PRO A 19 2.00 17.76 -3.23
N ALA A 20 3.23 17.73 -2.74
CA ALA A 20 4.02 18.94 -2.50
C ALA A 20 3.85 19.90 -3.67
N GLU A 21 3.63 21.17 -3.34
CA GLU A 21 3.46 22.25 -4.30
C GLU A 21 4.67 22.26 -5.24
N THR A 22 4.55 21.58 -6.38
CA THR A 22 5.37 21.88 -7.54
C THR A 22 5.17 23.36 -7.78
N VAL A 23 6.21 24.18 -7.59
CA VAL A 23 6.12 25.63 -7.78
C VAL A 23 5.53 25.84 -9.18
N PRO A 24 4.26 26.29 -9.29
CA PRO A 24 3.55 26.19 -10.56
C PRO A 24 4.27 27.02 -11.62
N GLY A 25 4.65 26.39 -12.74
CA GLY A 25 5.19 27.07 -13.92
C GLY A 25 6.72 27.05 -14.11
N ARG A 26 7.50 26.37 -13.25
CA ARG A 26 8.94 26.15 -13.47
C ARG A 26 9.24 24.71 -13.84
N GLU A 27 10.04 24.51 -14.88
CA GLU A 27 10.50 23.17 -15.29
C GLU A 27 11.67 22.70 -14.42
N LEU A 28 11.89 21.38 -14.32
CA LEU A 28 12.91 20.78 -13.43
C LEU A 28 14.31 21.38 -13.60
N TRP A 29 14.73 21.69 -14.84
CA TRP A 29 16.06 22.27 -15.11
C TRP A 29 16.22 23.70 -14.57
N GLN A 30 15.13 24.38 -14.24
CA GLN A 30 15.14 25.73 -13.67
C GLN A 30 15.28 25.72 -12.15
N LEU A 31 15.10 24.57 -11.51
CA LEU A 31 15.15 24.43 -10.06
C LEU A 31 16.60 24.44 -9.55
N THR A 32 16.80 25.07 -8.40
CA THR A 32 18.06 24.98 -7.64
C THR A 32 18.26 23.57 -7.10
N GLY A 33 19.50 23.24 -6.71
CA GLY A 33 19.78 21.94 -6.10
C GLY A 33 19.02 21.67 -4.79
N ARG A 34 18.57 22.72 -4.07
CA ARG A 34 17.69 22.54 -2.90
C ARG A 34 16.28 22.17 -3.35
N GLU A 35 15.69 22.97 -4.24
CA GLU A 35 14.36 22.72 -4.79
C GLU A 35 14.26 21.32 -5.43
N LEU A 36 15.29 20.86 -6.16
CA LEU A 36 15.34 19.51 -6.72
C LEU A 36 15.33 18.40 -5.66
N ARG A 37 15.97 18.61 -4.51
CA ARG A 37 15.94 17.62 -3.42
C ARG A 37 14.59 17.57 -2.75
N ASP A 38 13.96 18.72 -2.56
CA ASP A 38 12.64 18.83 -1.95
C ASP A 38 11.58 18.19 -2.87
N GLU A 39 11.68 18.42 -4.19
CA GLU A 39 10.85 17.76 -5.21
C GLU A 39 11.04 16.23 -5.19
N LEU A 40 12.29 15.75 -5.16
CA LEU A 40 12.57 14.33 -5.09
C LEU A 40 12.02 13.70 -3.79
N HIS A 41 12.21 14.35 -2.65
CA HIS A 41 11.67 13.88 -1.38
C HIS A 41 10.14 13.76 -1.43
N SER A 42 9.49 14.72 -2.06
CA SER A 42 8.04 14.75 -2.22
C SER A 42 7.55 13.64 -3.16
N ALA A 43 8.25 13.41 -4.27
CA ALA A 43 7.96 12.30 -5.17
C ALA A 43 8.09 10.95 -4.46
N GLU A 44 9.15 10.75 -3.66
CA GLU A 44 9.34 9.53 -2.87
C GLU A 44 8.23 9.33 -1.82
N GLN A 45 7.79 10.39 -1.13
CA GLN A 45 6.65 10.29 -0.21
C GLN A 45 5.35 9.85 -0.93
N VAL A 46 5.12 10.33 -2.16
CA VAL A 46 3.97 9.89 -2.97
C VAL A 46 4.09 8.40 -3.29
N LEU A 47 5.28 7.93 -3.69
CA LEU A 47 5.53 6.52 -3.97
C LEU A 47 5.32 5.63 -2.73
N ASN A 48 5.81 6.07 -1.56
CA ASN A 48 5.64 5.32 -0.32
C ASN A 48 4.17 5.19 0.09
N ARG A 49 3.40 6.28 0.03
CA ARG A 49 1.95 6.25 0.31
C ARG A 49 1.19 5.38 -0.69
N ALA A 50 1.55 5.45 -1.98
CA ALA A 50 0.97 4.60 -3.01
C ALA A 50 1.26 3.11 -2.75
N PHE A 51 2.47 2.78 -2.27
CA PHE A 51 2.80 1.43 -1.85
C PHE A 51 1.93 0.96 -0.68
N GLY A 52 1.81 1.75 0.39
CA GLY A 52 0.94 1.43 1.52
C GLY A 52 -0.52 1.22 1.09
N ARG A 53 -1.02 2.09 0.21
CA ARG A 53 -2.35 1.92 -0.39
C ARG A 53 -2.47 0.62 -1.18
N SER A 54 -1.44 0.23 -1.92
CA SER A 54 -1.45 -1.04 -2.67
C SER A 54 -1.56 -2.26 -1.74
N LEU A 55 -0.88 -2.24 -0.59
CA LEU A 55 -0.98 -3.32 0.40
C LEU A 55 -2.38 -3.41 1.02
N GLN A 56 -3.04 -2.28 1.25
CA GLN A 56 -4.43 -2.28 1.71
C GLN A 56 -5.38 -2.94 0.71
N VAL A 57 -5.24 -2.61 -0.57
CA VAL A 57 -6.06 -3.21 -1.63
C VAL A 57 -5.79 -4.71 -1.74
N ILE A 58 -4.52 -5.12 -1.70
CA ILE A 58 -4.13 -6.53 -1.70
C ILE A 58 -4.73 -7.27 -0.51
N SER A 59 -4.63 -6.72 0.71
CA SER A 59 -5.18 -7.33 1.92
C SER A 59 -6.69 -7.56 1.80
N GLU A 60 -7.43 -6.59 1.23
CA GLU A 60 -8.87 -6.74 1.00
C GLU A 60 -9.20 -7.85 -0.01
N PHE A 61 -8.44 -7.97 -1.11
CA PHE A 61 -8.61 -9.07 -2.05
C PHE A 61 -8.36 -10.44 -1.40
N LEU A 62 -7.32 -10.53 -0.57
CA LEU A 62 -6.99 -11.75 0.18
C LEU A 62 -8.11 -12.09 1.19
N ALA A 63 -8.63 -11.11 1.91
CA ALA A 63 -9.72 -11.31 2.87
C ALA A 63 -11.02 -11.78 2.19
N ARG A 64 -11.29 -11.32 0.97
CA ARG A 64 -12.44 -11.76 0.14
C ARG A 64 -12.22 -13.11 -0.54
N GLY A 65 -10.98 -13.57 -0.63
CA GLY A 65 -10.61 -14.75 -1.42
C GLY A 65 -10.85 -14.58 -2.92
N ASP A 66 -10.86 -13.33 -3.42
CA ASP A 66 -11.13 -13.05 -4.83
C ASP A 66 -9.83 -13.05 -5.65
N THR A 67 -9.78 -13.89 -6.69
CA THR A 67 -8.63 -14.03 -7.58
C THR A 67 -8.77 -13.23 -8.88
N CYS A 68 -9.83 -12.44 -9.04
CA CYS A 68 -10.13 -11.67 -10.25
C CYS A 68 -10.23 -12.54 -11.51
N GLY A 69 -10.67 -13.81 -11.37
CA GLY A 69 -10.76 -14.76 -12.47
C GLY A 69 -9.44 -15.45 -12.87
N TYR A 70 -8.35 -15.21 -12.14
CA TYR A 70 -7.07 -15.90 -12.34
C TYR A 70 -6.99 -17.19 -11.50
N SER A 71 -6.05 -18.07 -11.85
CA SER A 71 -5.79 -19.31 -11.10
C SER A 71 -5.34 -19.07 -9.66
N SER A 72 -4.78 -17.89 -9.37
CA SER A 72 -4.48 -17.40 -8.03
C SER A 72 -4.41 -15.88 -8.06
N PHE A 73 -4.66 -15.22 -6.93
CA PHE A 73 -4.48 -13.77 -6.82
C PHE A 73 -3.04 -13.34 -7.10
N ARG A 74 -2.07 -14.18 -6.75
CA ARG A 74 -0.67 -13.98 -7.11
C ARG A 74 -0.42 -13.95 -8.61
N ARG A 75 -1.10 -14.82 -9.39
CA ARG A 75 -1.02 -14.81 -10.85
C ARG A 75 -1.65 -13.55 -11.44
N TYR A 76 -2.73 -13.04 -10.85
CA TYR A 76 -3.29 -11.74 -11.20
C TYR A 76 -2.27 -10.60 -10.99
N LEU A 77 -1.60 -10.56 -9.84
CA LEU A 77 -0.55 -9.57 -9.57
C LEU A 77 0.60 -9.62 -10.59
N HIS A 78 1.00 -10.82 -11.00
CA HIS A 78 2.03 -10.98 -12.01
C HIS A 78 1.57 -10.53 -13.41
N ASP A 79 0.45 -11.07 -13.91
CA ASP A 79 0.03 -10.90 -15.30
C ASP A 79 -0.69 -9.57 -15.57
N ALA A 80 -1.50 -9.08 -14.62
CA ALA A 80 -2.32 -7.88 -14.81
C ALA A 80 -1.67 -6.63 -14.22
N VAL A 81 -0.98 -6.76 -13.09
CA VAL A 81 -0.31 -5.64 -12.41
C VAL A 81 1.18 -5.53 -12.81
N ASN A 82 1.67 -6.44 -13.65
CA ASN A 82 3.06 -6.49 -14.14
C ASN A 82 4.10 -6.55 -13.03
N LEU A 83 3.80 -7.24 -11.93
CA LEU A 83 4.79 -7.50 -10.88
C LEU A 83 5.64 -8.72 -11.22
N THR A 84 6.90 -8.72 -10.81
CA THR A 84 7.69 -9.94 -10.84
C THR A 84 7.07 -11.00 -9.92
N ASP A 85 7.38 -12.27 -10.19
CA ASP A 85 6.88 -13.40 -9.39
C ASP A 85 7.29 -13.26 -7.90
N THR A 86 8.49 -12.72 -7.67
CA THR A 86 9.04 -12.40 -6.34
C THR A 86 8.30 -11.23 -5.69
N ASP A 87 8.13 -10.11 -6.40
CA ASP A 87 7.42 -8.94 -5.86
C ASP A 87 5.97 -9.27 -5.50
N ALA A 88 5.30 -10.08 -6.34
CA ALA A 88 3.95 -10.53 -6.06
C ALA A 88 3.87 -11.37 -4.76
N ARG A 89 4.85 -12.25 -4.49
CA ARG A 89 4.95 -12.96 -3.20
C ARG A 89 5.13 -11.98 -2.06
N HIS A 90 6.15 -11.11 -2.17
CA HIS A 90 6.50 -10.17 -1.11
C HIS A 90 5.33 -9.26 -0.75
N ARG A 91 4.61 -8.72 -1.74
CA ARG A 91 3.44 -7.87 -1.46
C ARG A 91 2.29 -8.61 -0.79
N ILE A 92 2.04 -9.88 -1.13
CA ILE A 92 1.06 -10.70 -0.42
C ILE A 92 1.50 -10.91 1.03
N THR A 93 2.75 -11.31 1.25
CA THR A 93 3.32 -11.51 2.58
C THR A 93 3.25 -10.23 3.43
N TYR A 94 3.67 -9.09 2.88
CA TYR A 94 3.64 -7.81 3.58
C TYR A 94 2.21 -7.35 3.87
N ALA A 95 1.27 -7.53 2.94
CA ALA A 95 -0.13 -7.20 3.20
C ALA A 95 -0.69 -7.99 4.38
N GLN A 96 -0.38 -9.29 4.48
CA GLN A 96 -0.81 -10.13 5.60
C GLN A 96 -0.14 -9.76 6.93
N ALA A 97 1.14 -9.38 6.89
CA ALA A 97 1.91 -9.03 8.09
C ALA A 97 1.60 -7.62 8.64
N LEU A 98 1.26 -6.68 7.76
CA LEU A 98 1.17 -5.25 8.09
C LEU A 98 -0.26 -4.71 8.13
N ILE A 99 -1.18 -5.24 7.31
CA ILE A 99 -2.50 -4.63 7.13
C ILE A 99 -3.58 -5.48 7.82
N GLY A 100 -4.21 -4.89 8.83
CA GLY A 100 -5.34 -5.51 9.52
C GLY A 100 -6.52 -5.77 8.58
N THR A 101 -7.31 -6.78 8.88
CA THR A 101 -8.48 -7.17 8.07
C THR A 101 -9.76 -7.09 8.90
N ARG A 102 -10.91 -7.30 8.26
CA ARG A 102 -12.20 -7.44 8.95
C ARG A 102 -12.77 -8.82 8.68
N THR A 103 -13.33 -9.44 9.71
CA THR A 103 -14.07 -10.70 9.55
C THR A 103 -15.37 -10.46 8.79
N VAL A 104 -16.01 -11.54 8.35
CA VAL A 104 -17.35 -11.51 7.72
C VAL A 104 -18.41 -10.90 8.66
N THR A 105 -18.21 -10.99 9.98
CA THR A 105 -19.08 -10.38 10.99
C THR A 105 -18.76 -8.90 11.27
N GLY A 106 -17.74 -8.34 10.61
CA GLY A 106 -17.30 -6.95 10.77
C GLY A 106 -16.34 -6.72 11.94
N ALA A 107 -15.89 -7.77 12.63
CA ALA A 107 -14.89 -7.63 13.70
C ALA A 107 -13.52 -7.30 13.10
N GLU A 108 -12.81 -6.34 13.67
CA GLU A 108 -11.47 -5.99 13.22
C GLU A 108 -10.45 -7.01 13.74
N MET A 109 -9.62 -7.50 12.82
CA MET A 109 -8.48 -8.36 13.13
C MET A 109 -7.20 -7.56 12.91
N PRO A 110 -6.48 -7.17 13.97
CA PRO A 110 -5.23 -6.44 13.82
C PRO A 110 -4.19 -7.33 13.14
N ALA A 111 -3.32 -6.71 12.35
CA ALA A 111 -2.18 -7.40 11.75
C ALA A 111 -1.08 -7.66 12.80
N PRO A 112 -0.22 -8.66 12.58
CA PRO A 112 0.92 -8.95 13.46
C PRO A 112 1.80 -7.73 13.75
N LEU A 113 2.01 -6.87 12.75
CA LEU A 113 2.85 -5.68 12.83
C LEU A 113 2.03 -4.41 12.56
N ALA A 114 0.95 -4.22 13.32
CA ALA A 114 -0.02 -3.15 13.09
C ALA A 114 0.61 -1.74 13.15
N GLU A 115 1.54 -1.48 14.06
CA GLU A 115 2.23 -0.18 14.17
C GLU A 115 3.08 0.11 12.93
N THR A 116 3.86 -0.86 12.47
CA THR A 116 4.63 -0.77 11.22
C THR A 116 3.69 -0.57 10.04
N GLY A 117 2.55 -1.27 10.02
CA GLY A 117 1.51 -1.12 9.01
C GLY A 117 0.98 0.30 8.91
N GLN A 118 0.73 0.95 10.04
CA GLN A 118 0.30 2.35 10.07
C GLN A 118 1.36 3.28 9.48
N ALA A 119 2.62 3.11 9.86
CA ALA A 119 3.72 3.92 9.34
C ALA A 119 3.95 3.72 7.81
N VAL A 120 3.65 2.53 7.29
CA VAL A 120 3.66 2.23 5.85
C VAL A 120 2.50 2.92 5.13
N VAL A 121 1.30 2.92 5.70
CA VAL A 121 0.12 3.60 5.14
C VAL A 121 0.35 5.12 5.08
N GLU A 122 0.98 5.69 6.10
CA GLU A 122 1.35 7.11 6.14
C GLU A 122 2.52 7.46 5.19
N GLY A 123 3.20 6.45 4.63
CA GLY A 123 4.34 6.63 3.73
C GLY A 123 5.64 7.03 4.42
N VAL A 124 5.69 6.95 5.76
CA VAL A 124 6.88 7.17 6.57
C VAL A 124 7.90 6.04 6.35
N VAL A 125 7.41 4.81 6.18
CA VAL A 125 8.22 3.63 5.92
C VAL A 125 8.18 3.28 4.44
N SER A 126 9.35 3.26 3.81
CA SER A 126 9.52 2.89 2.40
C SER A 126 9.42 1.36 2.18
N PRO A 127 9.14 0.90 0.94
CA PRO A 127 9.10 -0.53 0.62
C PRO A 127 10.38 -1.29 1.00
N ARG A 128 11.55 -0.67 0.83
CA ARG A 128 12.84 -1.26 1.22
C ARG A 128 12.95 -1.43 2.73
N GLN A 129 12.47 -0.46 3.51
CA GLN A 129 12.45 -0.57 4.97
C GLN A 129 11.47 -1.66 5.42
N VAL A 130 10.32 -1.83 4.74
CA VAL A 130 9.41 -2.95 5.00
C VAL A 130 10.11 -4.28 4.84
N GLU A 131 10.84 -4.48 3.74
CA GLU A 131 11.60 -5.71 3.51
C GLU A 131 12.62 -5.97 4.64
N GLN A 132 13.38 -4.95 5.03
CA GLN A 132 14.36 -5.06 6.11
C GLN A 132 13.71 -5.40 7.46
N ILE A 133 12.61 -4.72 7.82
CA ILE A 133 11.85 -4.98 9.04
C ILE A 133 11.30 -6.41 9.01
N HIS A 134 10.65 -6.80 7.92
CA HIS A 134 10.08 -8.13 7.78
C HIS A 134 11.14 -9.23 7.92
N ASN A 135 12.27 -9.12 7.21
CA ASN A 135 13.34 -10.11 7.27
C ASN A 135 13.95 -10.18 8.67
N THR A 136 14.24 -9.02 9.27
CA THR A 136 14.81 -8.94 10.62
C THR A 136 13.90 -9.61 11.64
N LEU A 137 12.59 -9.34 11.61
CA LEU A 137 11.63 -9.91 12.54
C LEU A 137 11.38 -11.40 12.31
N THR A 138 11.46 -11.87 11.06
CA THR A 138 11.33 -13.30 10.74
C THR A 138 12.55 -14.10 11.18
N ASP A 139 13.73 -13.47 11.18
CA ASP A 139 15.00 -14.08 11.58
C ASP A 139 15.24 -14.05 13.11
N LEU A 140 14.34 -13.43 13.89
CA LEU A 140 14.47 -13.40 15.35
C LEU A 140 14.23 -14.79 15.95
N PRO A 141 15.11 -15.26 16.85
CA PRO A 141 14.89 -16.53 17.54
C PRO A 141 13.73 -16.43 18.55
N GLU A 142 12.96 -17.51 18.68
CA GLU A 142 11.67 -17.58 19.40
C GLU A 142 11.75 -17.19 20.89
N TRP A 143 12.93 -17.21 21.52
CA TRP A 143 13.10 -16.88 22.95
C TRP A 143 12.93 -15.40 23.29
N THR A 144 12.70 -14.53 22.30
CA THR A 144 12.56 -13.08 22.47
C THR A 144 11.13 -12.62 22.78
N SER A 145 10.17 -13.55 22.90
CA SER A 145 8.78 -13.26 23.31
C SER A 145 8.58 -13.60 24.79
N GLU A 146 9.02 -12.72 25.69
CA GLU A 146 8.67 -12.77 27.13
C GLU A 146 7.49 -11.86 27.46
#